data_AF-A0A1F1KIP9-F1
#
_entry.id   AF-A0A1F1KIP9-F1
#
_cell.length_a   1.000
_cell.length_b   1.000
_cell.length_c   1.000
_cell.angle_alpha   90.00
_cell.angle_beta   90.00
_cell.angle_gamma   90.00
#
_symmetry.space_group_name_H-M   'P 1'
#
loop_
_entity.id
_entity.type
_entity.pdbx_description
1 polymer ?
#
loop_
_entity_poly.entity_id
_entity_poly.type
_entity_poly.pdbx_seq_one_letter_code
_entity_poly.pdbx_strand_id
1 'polypeptide(L)'
;MTLMRPATERPGTVTASVLLMVMGLLSAAVWGLGATQGWWVSDAGLAQAADLEGDFGRALEASRVDMDRGSIEDARRVLNGTTVILALGAATLWAGTAAMVWRGIGPARDVATTSCLVGVLCLLGWAMGSGVANTLALQVQAGVMLLLGLAATALLYVPASSRWFDSASTYRWS
;
A
#
# COMPACT_ATOMS: atom_id res chain seq x y z
N MET A 1 -43.54 -4.87 15.69
CA MET A 1 -42.33 -4.03 15.53
C MET A 1 -41.30 -4.51 16.52
N THR A 2 -40.38 -5.35 16.08
CA THR A 2 -39.22 -5.76 16.88
C THR A 2 -38.24 -4.59 16.89
N LEU A 3 -38.11 -3.93 18.05
CA LEU A 3 -37.05 -2.96 18.31
C LEU A 3 -35.70 -3.67 18.17
N MET A 4 -35.06 -3.56 17.01
CA MET A 4 -33.65 -3.90 16.87
C MET A 4 -32.87 -2.93 17.78
N ARG A 5 -32.32 -3.45 18.88
CA ARG A 5 -31.37 -2.69 19.68
C ARG A 5 -30.17 -2.37 18.80
N PRO A 6 -29.70 -1.11 18.76
CA PRO A 6 -28.48 -0.78 18.04
C PRO A 6 -27.32 -1.56 18.65
N ALA A 7 -26.48 -2.17 17.80
CA ALA A 7 -25.17 -2.65 18.21
C ALA A 7 -24.29 -1.42 18.47
N THR A 8 -24.39 -0.85 19.68
CA THR A 8 -23.70 0.39 20.06
C THR A 8 -22.20 0.19 20.26
N GLU A 9 -21.75 -1.03 20.51
CA GLU A 9 -20.34 -1.34 20.69
C GLU A 9 -19.70 -1.75 19.37
N ARG A 10 -18.54 -1.14 19.06
CA ARG A 10 -17.75 -1.54 17.90
C ARG A 10 -17.24 -2.97 18.10
N PRO A 11 -17.45 -3.87 17.12
CA PRO A 11 -16.90 -5.22 17.20
C PRO A 11 -15.37 -5.21 17.33
N GLY A 12 -14.82 -6.16 18.08
CA GLY A 12 -13.36 -6.31 18.20
C GLY A 12 -12.65 -6.49 16.85
N THR A 13 -13.31 -7.09 15.86
CA THR A 13 -12.80 -7.24 14.48
C THR A 13 -12.67 -5.91 13.75
N VAL A 14 -13.57 -4.95 14.00
CA VAL A 14 -13.47 -3.58 13.43
C VAL A 14 -12.29 -2.85 14.07
N THR A 15 -12.16 -2.92 15.39
CA THR A 15 -11.02 -2.32 16.12
C THR A 15 -9.69 -2.92 15.66
N ALA A 16 -9.61 -4.24 15.52
CA ALA A 16 -8.42 -4.93 15.02
C ALA A 16 -8.09 -4.53 13.56
N SER A 17 -9.10 -4.41 12.69
CA SER A 17 -8.90 -3.94 11.32
C SER A 17 -8.31 -2.51 11.30
N VAL A 18 -8.84 -1.59 12.11
CA VAL A 18 -8.31 -0.23 12.22
C VAL A 18 -6.89 -0.22 12.75
N LEU A 19 -6.57 -1.05 13.74
CA LEU A 19 -5.19 -1.17 14.26
C LEU A 19 -4.23 -1.67 13.18
N LEU A 20 -4.62 -2.66 12.38
CA LEU A 20 -3.82 -3.13 11.25
C LEU A 20 -3.62 -2.05 10.18
N MET A 21 -4.64 -1.22 9.93
CA MET A 21 -4.51 -0.07 9.03
C MET A 21 -3.55 1.00 9.58
N VAL A 22 -3.55 1.24 10.90
CA VAL A 22 -2.57 2.11 11.57
C VAL A 22 -1.15 1.53 11.46
N MET A 23 -0.99 0.21 11.60
CA MET A 23 0.30 -0.45 11.35
C MET A 23 0.73 -0.30 9.88
N GLY A 24 -0.22 -0.36 8.94
CA GLY A 24 0.01 -0.08 7.52
C GLY A 24 0.47 1.36 7.28
N LEU A 25 -0.13 2.33 7.97
CA LEU A 25 0.29 3.74 7.95
C LEU A 25 1.72 3.92 8.48
N LEU A 26 2.04 3.31 9.62
CA LEU A 26 3.40 3.35 10.18
C LEU A 26 4.42 2.69 9.23
N SER A 27 4.03 1.59 8.59
CA SER A 27 4.84 0.92 7.58
C SER A 27 5.08 1.80 6.35
N ALA A 28 4.07 2.57 5.92
CA ALA A 28 4.23 3.56 4.85
C ALA A 28 5.16 4.70 5.28
N ALA A 29 5.14 5.12 6.55
CA ALA A 29 6.08 6.12 7.08
C ALA A 29 7.53 5.60 7.06
N VAL A 30 7.76 4.35 7.51
CA VAL A 30 9.08 3.70 7.41
C VAL A 30 9.53 3.62 5.95
N TRP A 31 8.62 3.27 5.04
CA TRP A 31 8.90 3.22 3.61
C TRP A 31 9.31 4.61 3.07
N GLY A 32 8.55 5.67 3.37
CA GLY A 32 8.90 7.03 2.95
C GLY A 32 10.22 7.51 3.53
N LEU A 33 10.47 7.27 4.82
CA LEU A 33 11.73 7.63 5.48
C LEU A 33 12.92 6.91 4.84
N GLY A 34 12.82 5.60 4.65
CA GLY A 34 13.90 4.85 4.01
C GLY A 34 14.17 5.31 2.58
N ALA A 35 13.17 5.85 1.87
CA ALA A 35 13.34 6.36 0.52
C ALA A 35 14.14 7.65 0.52
N THR A 36 13.89 8.55 1.49
CA THR A 36 14.70 9.77 1.67
C THR A 36 16.14 9.47 2.06
N GLN A 37 16.39 8.33 2.70
CA GLN A 37 17.73 7.87 3.07
C GLN A 37 18.37 6.96 2.01
N GLY A 38 17.67 6.67 0.90
CA GLY A 38 18.16 5.83 -0.19
C GLY A 38 18.36 4.35 0.16
N TRP A 39 17.62 3.82 1.14
CA TRP A 39 17.72 2.42 1.63
C TRP A 39 17.16 1.37 0.65
N TRP A 40 16.29 1.80 -0.26
CA TRP A 40 15.43 0.87 -1.01
C TRP A 40 15.96 0.49 -2.38
N VAL A 41 16.81 1.34 -2.96
CA VAL A 41 17.39 1.13 -4.30
C VAL A 41 18.85 0.75 -4.15
N SER A 42 19.23 -0.38 -4.75
CA SER A 42 20.59 -0.92 -4.72
C SER A 42 21.36 -0.50 -5.98
N ASP A 43 22.56 0.05 -5.82
CA ASP A 43 23.42 0.39 -6.96
C ASP A 43 23.79 -0.86 -7.79
N ALA A 44 24.02 -1.99 -7.11
CA ALA A 44 24.28 -3.27 -7.77
C ALA A 44 23.05 -3.82 -8.49
N GLY A 45 21.85 -3.60 -7.94
CA GLY A 45 20.59 -3.99 -8.58
C GLY A 45 20.26 -3.13 -9.79
N LEU A 46 20.57 -1.83 -9.74
CA LEU A 46 20.47 -0.91 -10.87
C LEU A 46 21.41 -1.30 -12.02
N ALA A 47 22.67 -1.60 -11.72
CA ALA A 47 23.62 -2.07 -12.71
C ALA A 47 23.18 -3.41 -13.35
N GLN A 48 22.71 -4.35 -12.53
CA GLN A 48 22.19 -5.63 -13.02
C GLN A 48 20.91 -5.47 -13.86
N ALA A 49 20.03 -4.54 -13.51
CA ALA A 49 18.84 -4.23 -14.29
C ALA A 49 19.17 -3.56 -15.63
N ALA A 50 20.26 -2.78 -15.70
CA ALA A 50 20.79 -2.24 -16.94
C ALA A 50 21.38 -3.34 -17.84
N ASP A 51 22.13 -4.28 -17.26
CA ASP A 51 22.76 -5.39 -17.99
C ASP A 51 21.75 -6.45 -18.48
N LEU A 52 20.58 -6.59 -17.84
CA LEU A 52 19.51 -7.54 -18.20
C LEU A 52 18.67 -7.12 -19.42
N GLU A 53 19.24 -6.31 -20.31
CA GLU A 53 18.53 -5.52 -21.30
C GLU A 53 17.65 -6.34 -22.28
N GLY A 54 16.37 -5.99 -22.31
CA GLY A 54 15.40 -6.38 -23.34
C GLY A 54 14.29 -5.35 -23.49
N ASP A 55 13.68 -4.92 -22.37
CA ASP A 55 12.55 -3.97 -22.38
C ASP A 55 12.77 -2.69 -21.56
N PHE A 56 13.57 -2.69 -20.48
CA PHE A 56 13.94 -1.46 -19.75
C PHE A 56 14.94 -0.60 -20.52
N GLY A 57 15.87 -1.24 -21.24
CA GLY A 57 16.81 -0.59 -22.15
C GLY A 57 16.12 0.23 -23.21
N ARG A 58 15.11 -0.31 -23.90
CA ARG A 58 14.39 0.43 -24.94
C ARG A 58 13.63 1.66 -24.42
N ALA A 59 13.12 1.62 -23.19
CA ALA A 59 12.47 2.77 -22.57
C ALA A 59 13.47 3.87 -22.17
N LEU A 60 14.67 3.49 -21.71
CA LEU A 60 15.77 4.41 -21.41
C LEU A 60 16.47 4.94 -22.67
N GLU A 61 16.63 4.11 -23.70
CA GLU A 61 17.28 4.43 -24.97
C GLU A 61 16.41 5.38 -25.81
N ALA A 62 15.08 5.23 -25.73
CA ALA A 62 14.13 6.21 -26.26
C ALA A 62 14.24 7.59 -25.59
N SER A 63 14.85 7.67 -24.40
CA SER A 63 15.13 8.92 -23.68
C SER A 63 16.57 9.44 -23.84
N ARG A 64 17.41 8.80 -24.69
CA ARG A 64 18.83 9.18 -24.98
C ARG A 64 19.69 9.37 -23.73
N VAL A 65 19.52 8.53 -22.72
CA VAL A 65 20.42 8.54 -21.56
C VAL A 65 21.51 7.50 -21.80
N ASP A 66 22.64 7.94 -22.38
CA ASP A 66 23.90 7.19 -22.30
C ASP A 66 24.22 7.01 -20.82
N MET A 67 24.29 5.76 -20.35
CA MET A 67 24.44 5.48 -18.93
C MET A 67 25.90 5.65 -18.45
N ASP A 68 26.34 6.90 -18.36
CA ASP A 68 27.54 7.29 -17.60
C ASP A 68 27.27 7.15 -16.09
N ARG A 69 28.29 7.09 -15.23
CA ARG A 69 28.10 6.97 -13.76
C ARG A 69 27.17 8.04 -13.16
N GLY A 70 27.05 9.20 -13.81
CA GLY A 70 26.07 10.24 -13.46
C GLY A 70 24.61 9.82 -13.67
N SER A 71 24.31 8.96 -14.65
CA SER A 71 22.94 8.49 -14.95
C SER A 71 22.39 7.53 -13.90
N ILE A 72 23.24 6.71 -13.27
CA ILE A 72 22.83 5.73 -12.26
C ILE A 72 22.41 6.44 -10.97
N GLU A 73 23.17 7.46 -10.57
CA GLU A 73 22.85 8.31 -9.42
C GLU A 73 21.56 9.11 -9.68
N ASP A 74 21.38 9.63 -10.90
CA ASP A 74 20.15 10.33 -11.29
C ASP A 74 18.94 9.38 -11.33
N ALA A 75 19.10 8.17 -11.87
CA ALA A 75 18.06 7.13 -11.85
C ALA A 75 17.69 6.74 -10.40
N ARG A 76 18.68 6.59 -9.52
CA ARG A 76 18.45 6.31 -8.10
C ARG A 76 17.69 7.45 -7.42
N ARG A 77 18.02 8.70 -7.69
CA ARG A 77 17.31 9.87 -7.15
C ARG A 77 15.87 9.93 -7.61
N VAL A 78 15.61 9.72 -8.91
CA VAL A 78 14.26 9.68 -9.47
C VAL A 78 13.45 8.54 -8.83
N LEU A 79 14.02 7.33 -8.76
CA LEU A 79 13.35 6.17 -8.14
C LEU A 79 13.06 6.39 -6.65
N ASN A 80 14.00 6.93 -5.88
CA ASN A 80 13.77 7.27 -4.48
C ASN A 80 12.71 8.38 -4.33
N GLY A 81 12.74 9.41 -5.18
CA GLY A 81 11.74 10.47 -5.20
C GLY A 81 10.33 9.96 -5.50
N THR A 82 10.18 9.11 -6.51
CA THR A 82 8.91 8.42 -6.81
C THR A 82 8.47 7.54 -5.64
N THR A 83 9.41 6.85 -4.99
CA THR A 83 9.12 5.99 -3.83
C THR A 83 8.57 6.79 -2.65
N VAL A 84 9.06 8.02 -2.40
CA VAL A 84 8.49 8.92 -1.38
C VAL A 84 7.03 9.28 -1.70
N ILE A 85 6.74 9.64 -2.96
CA ILE A 85 5.38 10.01 -3.39
C ILE A 85 4.44 8.82 -3.21
N LEU A 86 4.87 7.61 -3.58
CA LEU A 86 4.11 6.38 -3.39
C LEU A 86 3.87 6.08 -1.91
N ALA A 87 4.87 6.26 -1.06
CA ALA A 87 4.73 6.09 0.38
C ALA A 87 3.70 7.07 0.98
N LEU A 88 3.68 8.32 0.53
CA LEU A 88 2.67 9.31 0.94
C LEU A 88 1.26 8.94 0.44
N GLY A 89 1.14 8.50 -0.82
CA GLY A 89 -0.11 7.98 -1.37
C GLY A 89 -0.64 6.79 -0.56
N ALA A 90 0.23 5.84 -0.22
CA ALA A 90 -0.13 4.70 0.63
C ALA A 90 -0.55 5.16 2.04
N ALA A 91 0.19 6.07 2.66
CA ALA A 91 -0.12 6.60 3.99
C ALA A 91 -1.52 7.27 4.01
N THR A 92 -1.82 8.10 3.02
CA THR A 92 -3.13 8.75 2.91
C THR A 92 -4.27 7.75 2.70
N LEU A 93 -4.05 6.71 1.89
CA LEU A 93 -5.02 5.62 1.71
C LEU A 93 -5.27 4.86 3.02
N TRP A 94 -4.21 4.49 3.75
CA TRP A 94 -4.32 3.81 5.04
C TRP A 94 -5.07 4.65 6.07
N ALA A 95 -4.70 5.92 6.22
CA ALA A 95 -5.34 6.85 7.16
C ALA A 95 -6.81 7.11 6.79
N GLY A 96 -7.08 7.35 5.51
CA GLY A 96 -8.44 7.58 5.01
C GLY A 96 -9.35 6.37 5.23
N THR A 97 -8.87 5.18 4.85
CA THR A 97 -9.63 3.93 5.03
C THR A 97 -9.84 3.64 6.52
N ALA A 98 -8.83 3.81 7.37
CA ALA A 98 -8.96 3.64 8.82
C ALA A 98 -10.02 4.57 9.41
N ALA A 99 -10.02 5.85 9.01
CA ALA A 99 -11.01 6.83 9.46
C ALA A 99 -12.43 6.47 8.98
N MET A 100 -12.58 5.99 7.74
CA MET A 100 -13.86 5.54 7.19
C MET A 100 -14.40 4.31 7.93
N VAL A 101 -13.54 3.31 8.16
CA VAL A 101 -13.88 2.11 8.93
C VAL A 101 -14.27 2.49 10.35
N TRP A 102 -13.47 3.30 11.04
CA TRP A 102 -13.75 3.73 12.41
C TRP A 102 -15.08 4.46 12.55
N ARG A 103 -15.45 5.23 11.53
CA ARG A 103 -16.72 5.98 11.45
C ARG A 103 -17.91 5.13 10.98
N GLY A 104 -17.70 3.89 10.53
CA GLY A 104 -18.77 3.04 10.00
C GLY A 104 -19.33 3.56 8.68
N ILE A 105 -18.50 4.18 7.86
CA ILE A 105 -18.91 4.69 6.54
C ILE A 105 -19.07 3.50 5.59
N GLY A 106 -20.27 3.33 5.02
CA GLY A 106 -20.64 2.19 4.16
C GLY A 106 -19.59 1.78 3.11
N PRO A 107 -19.06 2.70 2.27
CA PRO A 107 -18.07 2.35 1.26
C PRO A 107 -16.67 1.97 1.79
N ALA A 108 -16.41 2.01 3.11
CA ALA A 108 -15.09 1.73 3.67
C ALA A 108 -14.56 0.34 3.29
N ARG A 109 -15.45 -0.65 3.19
CA ARG A 109 -15.10 -2.03 2.83
C ARG A 109 -14.68 -2.15 1.38
N ASP A 110 -15.38 -1.46 0.49
CA ASP A 110 -15.11 -1.46 -0.94
C ASP A 110 -13.81 -0.71 -1.25
N VAL A 111 -13.58 0.40 -0.56
CA VAL A 111 -12.31 1.14 -0.63
C VAL A 111 -11.15 0.25 -0.15
N ALA A 112 -11.26 -0.37 1.03
CA ALA A 112 -10.24 -1.26 1.56
C ALA A 112 -9.92 -2.42 0.59
N THR A 113 -10.95 -3.06 0.04
CA THR A 113 -10.82 -4.18 -0.90
C THR A 113 -10.17 -3.75 -2.21
N THR A 114 -10.62 -2.64 -2.78
CA THR A 114 -10.08 -2.11 -4.04
C THR A 114 -8.62 -1.72 -3.87
N SER A 115 -8.27 -1.02 -2.78
CA SER A 115 -6.88 -0.68 -2.46
C SER A 115 -6.00 -1.92 -2.26
N CYS A 116 -6.53 -2.96 -1.60
CA CYS A 116 -5.81 -4.22 -1.43
C CYS A 116 -5.56 -4.92 -2.78
N LEU A 117 -6.58 -4.99 -3.65
CA LEU A 117 -6.46 -5.59 -4.99
C LEU A 117 -5.45 -4.84 -5.86
N VAL A 118 -5.50 -3.50 -5.87
CA VAL A 118 -4.52 -2.67 -6.57
C VAL A 118 -3.11 -2.95 -6.02
N GLY A 119 -2.95 -3.03 -4.70
CA GLY A 119 -1.67 -3.38 -4.07
C GLY A 119 -1.13 -4.75 -4.51
N VAL A 120 -1.98 -5.78 -4.57
CA VAL A 120 -1.60 -7.11 -5.08
C VAL A 120 -1.16 -7.02 -6.53
N LEU A 121 -1.93 -6.34 -7.39
CA LEU A 121 -1.60 -6.21 -8.81
C LEU A 121 -0.29 -5.45 -9.03
N CYS A 122 -0.05 -4.38 -8.27
CA CYS A 122 1.21 -3.65 -8.30
C CYS A 122 2.37 -4.56 -7.88
N LEU A 123 2.22 -5.41 -6.86
CA LEU A 123 3.26 -6.34 -6.44
C LEU A 123 3.52 -7.46 -7.45
N LEU A 124 2.47 -7.96 -8.11
CA LEU A 124 2.62 -8.94 -9.20
C LEU A 124 3.34 -8.33 -10.40
N GLY A 125 2.94 -7.12 -10.82
CA GLY A 125 3.64 -6.39 -11.89
C GLY A 125 5.08 -6.06 -11.51
N TRP A 126 5.33 -5.75 -10.24
CA TRP A 126 6.66 -5.52 -9.69
C TRP A 126 7.54 -6.79 -9.69
N ALA A 127 6.98 -7.95 -9.29
CA ALA A 127 7.66 -9.24 -9.32
C ALA A 127 8.01 -9.71 -10.74
N MET A 128 7.26 -9.24 -11.75
CA MET A 128 7.47 -9.58 -13.16
C MET A 128 8.45 -8.67 -13.90
N GLY A 129 8.93 -7.56 -13.31
CA GLY A 129 9.78 -6.59 -14.02
C GLY A 129 10.84 -5.89 -13.18
N SER A 130 10.45 -4.90 -12.36
CA SER A 130 11.37 -3.92 -11.75
C SER A 130 11.97 -4.33 -10.39
N GLY A 131 11.69 -5.55 -9.91
CA GLY A 131 12.16 -6.02 -8.60
C GLY A 131 13.69 -6.11 -8.43
N VAL A 132 14.44 -6.14 -9.53
CA VAL A 132 15.90 -6.34 -9.55
C VAL A 132 16.67 -5.13 -9.00
N ALA A 133 16.16 -3.90 -9.18
CA ALA A 133 16.82 -2.69 -8.69
C ALA A 133 16.62 -2.44 -7.18
N ASN A 134 15.70 -3.17 -6.54
CA ASN A 134 15.28 -2.92 -5.18
C ASN A 134 15.99 -3.83 -4.17
N THR A 135 16.27 -3.31 -2.98
CA THR A 135 16.86 -4.08 -1.89
C THR A 135 15.85 -5.10 -1.35
N LEU A 136 16.35 -6.24 -0.84
CA LEU A 136 15.55 -7.26 -0.14
C LEU A 136 14.66 -6.62 0.96
N ALA A 137 15.19 -5.61 1.65
CA ALA A 137 14.48 -4.89 2.69
C ALA A 137 13.20 -4.21 2.18
N LEU A 138 13.23 -3.63 0.97
CA LEU A 138 12.03 -3.07 0.35
C LEU A 138 11.00 -4.16 0.02
N GLN A 139 11.47 -5.32 -0.45
CA GLN A 139 10.59 -6.44 -0.80
C GLN A 139 9.84 -6.96 0.44
N VAL A 140 10.57 -7.15 1.55
CA VAL A 140 10.00 -7.55 2.83
C VAL A 140 9.01 -6.50 3.33
N GLN A 141 9.35 -5.21 3.24
CA GLN A 141 8.45 -4.12 3.64
C GLN A 141 7.14 -4.12 2.84
N ALA A 142 7.24 -4.29 1.53
CA ALA A 142 6.08 -4.37 0.66
C ALA A 142 5.20 -5.60 0.97
N GLY A 143 5.82 -6.75 1.25
CA GLY A 143 5.13 -7.95 1.71
C GLY A 143 4.41 -7.77 3.05
N VAL A 144 5.04 -7.10 4.02
CA VAL A 144 4.41 -6.76 5.31
C VAL A 144 3.18 -5.89 5.10
N MET A 145 3.30 -4.82 4.29
CA MET A 145 2.17 -3.93 3.99
C MET A 145 1.01 -4.68 3.31
N LEU A 146 1.31 -5.64 2.43
CA LEU A 146 0.30 -6.48 1.78
C LEU A 146 -0.43 -7.37 2.79
N LEU A 147 0.31 -8.06 3.66
CA LEU A 147 -0.27 -8.94 4.68
C LEU A 147 -1.17 -8.16 5.65
N LEU A 148 -0.74 -6.97 6.05
CA LEU A 148 -1.56 -6.06 6.86
C LEU A 148 -2.86 -5.70 6.13
N GLY A 149 -2.81 -5.43 4.82
CA GLY A 149 -3.97 -5.09 3.99
C GLY A 149 -4.95 -6.23 3.84
N LEU A 150 -4.45 -7.43 3.55
CA LEU A 150 -5.26 -8.64 3.43
C LEU A 150 -5.95 -8.97 4.76
N ALA A 151 -5.21 -8.95 5.87
CA ALA A 151 -5.77 -9.22 7.19
C ALA A 151 -6.80 -8.17 7.62
N ALA A 152 -6.49 -6.88 7.43
CA ALA A 152 -7.41 -5.79 7.73
C ALA A 152 -8.70 -5.91 6.92
N THR A 153 -8.59 -6.21 5.62
CA THR A 153 -9.73 -6.39 4.72
C THR A 153 -10.56 -7.60 5.15
N ALA A 154 -9.94 -8.77 5.38
CA ALA A 154 -10.65 -9.99 5.78
C ALA A 154 -11.49 -9.80 7.06
N LEU A 155 -10.96 -9.08 8.06
CA LEU A 155 -11.68 -8.77 9.30
C LEU A 155 -12.95 -7.93 9.08
N LEU A 156 -12.99 -7.10 8.04
CA LEU A 156 -14.18 -6.32 7.69
C LEU A 156 -15.29 -7.18 7.07
N TYR A 157 -14.96 -8.37 6.57
CA TYR A 157 -15.93 -9.32 6.01
C TYR A 157 -16.46 -10.35 7.01
N VAL A 158 -15.99 -10.31 8.26
CA VAL A 158 -16.57 -11.10 9.35
C VAL A 158 -18.04 -10.67 9.59
N PRO A 159 -18.97 -11.60 9.91
CA PRO A 159 -20.39 -11.27 10.10
C PRO A 159 -20.66 -10.18 11.14
N ALA A 160 -19.88 -10.14 12.23
CA ALA A 160 -19.99 -9.11 13.26
C ALA A 160 -19.69 -7.71 12.72
N SER A 161 -18.64 -7.57 11.91
CA SER A 161 -18.29 -6.31 11.23
C SER A 161 -19.37 -5.90 10.23
N SER A 162 -19.90 -6.85 9.43
CA SER A 162 -20.93 -6.57 8.42
C SER A 162 -22.20 -5.99 9.05
N ARG A 163 -22.73 -6.66 10.08
CA ARG A 163 -23.93 -6.19 10.80
C ARG A 163 -23.73 -4.80 11.41
N TRP A 164 -22.51 -4.51 11.86
CA TRP A 164 -22.19 -3.20 12.42
C TRP A 164 -22.26 -2.09 11.35
N PHE A 165 -21.70 -2.30 10.15
CA PHE A 165 -21.82 -1.35 9.04
C PHE A 165 -23.27 -1.16 8.57
N ASP A 166 -24.05 -2.25 8.49
CA ASP A 166 -25.47 -2.20 8.13
C ASP A 166 -26.26 -1.36 9.15
N SER A 167 -25.97 -1.54 10.44
CA SER A 167 -26.59 -0.72 11.50
C SER A 167 -26.14 0.75 11.43
N ALA A 168 -24.84 1.01 11.28
CA ALA A 168 -24.28 2.37 11.31
C ALA A 168 -24.72 3.22 10.11
N SER A 169 -24.93 2.61 8.94
CA SER A 169 -25.45 3.29 7.76
C SER A 169 -26.94 3.61 7.89
N THR A 170 -27.73 2.71 8.49
CA THR A 170 -29.19 2.90 8.67
C THR A 170 -29.53 4.12 9.53
N TYR A 171 -28.75 4.43 10.58
CA TYR A 171 -29.01 5.56 11.49
C TYR A 171 -28.50 6.93 10.99
N ARG A 172 -27.82 7.00 9.84
CA ARG A 172 -27.34 8.28 9.29
C ARG A 172 -28.33 8.95 8.33
N TRP A 173 -29.40 8.25 7.94
CA TRP A 173 -30.38 8.72 6.96
C TRP A 173 -31.81 8.81 7.51
N SER A 174 -31.99 8.65 8.83
CA SER A 174 -33.23 8.88 9.57
C SER A 174 -33.14 10.17 10.38
#